data_AF-A0A7K9BLD4-F1
#
_entry.id   AF-A0A7K9BLD4-F1
#
_cell.length_a   1.000
_cell.length_b   1.000
_cell.length_c   1.000
_cell.angle_alpha   90.00
_cell.angle_beta   90.00
_cell.angle_gamma   90.00
#
_symmetry.space_group_name_H-M   'P 1'
#
loop_
_entity.id
_entity.type
_entity.pdbx_description
1 polymer ?
#
loop_
_entity_poly.entity_id
_entity_poly.type
_entity_poly.pdbx_seq_one_letter_code
_entity_poly.pdbx_strand_id
1 'polypeptide(L)'
;MVPRSRLQQQVLSLYRELLRAGREKPGFAGRIREEFRRHAAIPPRDALRIEFLLRRGRRQLQQLRAAHTKRLGAFGRPGSAPEQP
;
A
#
# COMPACT_ATOMS: atom_id res chain seq x y z
N MET A 1 17.61 16.48 -11.99
CA MET A 1 16.74 15.56 -11.22
C MET A 1 15.72 16.40 -10.46
N VAL A 2 14.42 16.19 -10.68
CA VAL A 2 13.37 16.94 -9.97
C VAL A 2 13.38 16.51 -8.50
N PRO A 3 13.49 17.43 -7.53
CA PRO A 3 13.40 17.09 -6.12
C PRO A 3 12.05 16.42 -5.84
N ARG A 4 12.11 15.20 -5.30
CA ARG A 4 10.90 14.46 -4.94
C ARG A 4 10.31 15.08 -3.67
N SER A 5 9.01 15.34 -3.69
CA SER A 5 8.31 15.77 -2.48
C SER A 5 8.52 14.74 -1.36
N ARG A 6 8.58 15.20 -0.10
CA ARG A 6 8.70 14.33 1.09
C ARG A 6 7.67 13.19 1.06
N LEU A 7 6.47 13.46 0.54
CA LEU A 7 5.41 12.47 0.37
C LEU A 7 5.77 11.39 -0.66
N GLN A 8 6.33 11.77 -1.81
CA GLN A 8 6.79 10.82 -2.82
C GLN A 8 7.92 9.92 -2.29
N GLN A 9 8.84 10.47 -1.49
CA GLN A 9 9.86 9.66 -0.83
C GLN A 9 9.24 8.63 0.13
N GLN A 10 8.24 9.03 0.91
CA GLN A 10 7.53 8.12 1.81
C GLN A 10 6.81 7.00 1.04
N VAL A 11 6.17 7.30 -0.10
CA VAL A 11 5.52 6.30 -0.96
C VAL A 11 6.54 5.27 -1.45
N LEU A 12 7.70 5.74 -1.94
CA LEU A 12 8.76 4.87 -2.44
C LEU A 12 9.38 4.00 -1.33
N SER A 13 9.60 4.56 -0.15
CA SER A 13 10.07 3.80 1.01
C SER A 13 9.08 2.70 1.39
N LEU A 14 7.79 3.04 1.48
CA LEU A 14 6.73 2.08 1.79
C LEU A 14 6.68 0.93 0.76
N TYR A 15 6.77 1.25 -0.53
CA TYR A 15 6.81 0.26 -1.60
C TYR A 15 7.97 -0.74 -1.43
N ARG A 16 9.18 -0.23 -1.15
CA ARG A 16 10.37 -1.07 -0.94
C ARG A 16 10.25 -1.93 0.30
N GLU A 17 9.70 -1.39 1.39
CA GLU A 17 9.48 -2.13 2.62
C GLU A 17 8.46 -3.27 2.45
N LEU A 18 7.35 -3.02 1.74
CA LEU A 18 6.37 -4.05 1.40
C LEU A 18 6.96 -5.15 0.52
N LEU A 19 7.76 -4.81 -0.48
CA LEU A 19 8.43 -5.81 -1.32
C LEU A 19 9.43 -6.66 -0.52
N ARG A 20 10.15 -6.05 0.43
CA ARG A 20 11.07 -6.78 1.32
C ARG A 20 10.33 -7.73 2.25
N ALA A 21 9.27 -7.26 2.90
CA ALA A 21 8.46 -8.08 3.79
C ALA A 21 7.64 -9.15 3.05
N GLY A 22 7.32 -8.92 1.77
CA GLY A 22 6.62 -9.86 0.91
C GLY A 22 7.51 -10.84 0.15
N ARG A 23 8.84 -10.72 0.23
CA ARG A 23 9.79 -11.52 -0.57
C ARG A 23 9.73 -13.01 -0.27
N GLU A 24 9.40 -13.36 0.96
CA GLU A 24 9.28 -14.74 1.43
C GLU A 24 7.96 -15.41 0.98
N LYS A 25 7.06 -14.65 0.35
CA LYS A 25 5.75 -15.13 -0.10
C LYS A 25 5.66 -15.10 -1.64
N PRO A 26 5.46 -16.25 -2.32
CA PRO A 26 5.28 -16.28 -3.77
C PRO A 26 3.99 -15.53 -4.17
N GLY A 27 4.02 -14.83 -5.31
CA GLY A 27 2.89 -14.03 -5.82
C GLY A 27 2.65 -12.70 -5.09
N PHE A 28 3.34 -12.46 -3.98
CA PHE A 28 3.10 -11.32 -3.12
C PHE A 28 3.64 -10.01 -3.70
N ALA A 29 4.85 -10.05 -4.25
CA ALA A 29 5.45 -8.92 -4.97
C ALA A 29 4.63 -8.50 -6.20
N GLY A 30 3.98 -9.46 -6.88
CA GLY A 30 3.09 -9.18 -8.02
C GLY A 30 1.87 -8.35 -7.60
N ARG A 31 1.18 -8.77 -6.54
CA ARG A 31 0.05 -8.02 -5.98
C ARG A 31 0.44 -6.62 -5.51
N ILE A 32 1.57 -6.47 -4.82
CA ILE A 32 2.06 -5.15 -4.38
C ILE A 32 2.30 -4.25 -5.60
N ARG A 33 2.97 -4.75 -6.65
CA ARG A 33 3.21 -3.98 -7.88
C ARG A 33 1.91 -3.54 -8.54
N GLU A 34 0.95 -4.44 -8.64
CA GLU A 34 -0.33 -4.16 -9.28
C GLU A 34 -1.12 -3.08 -8.52
N GLU A 35 -1.18 -3.15 -7.20
CA GLU A 35 -1.88 -2.16 -6.38
C GLU A 35 -1.23 -0.77 -6.48
N PHE A 36 0.10 -0.68 -6.41
CA PHE A 36 0.79 0.59 -6.61
C PHE A 36 0.58 1.14 -8.03
N ARG A 37 0.51 0.26 -9.04
CA ARG A 37 0.23 0.66 -10.43
C ARG A 37 -1.20 1.15 -10.61
N ARG A 38 -2.20 0.52 -9.98
CA ARG A 38 -3.60 0.99 -9.95
C ARG A 38 -3.72 2.39 -9.34
N HIS A 39 -2.91 2.70 -8.34
CA HIS A 39 -2.87 4.01 -7.70
C HIS A 39 -1.90 5.01 -8.33
N ALA A 40 -1.14 4.62 -9.36
CA ALA A 40 -0.18 5.51 -10.03
C ALA A 40 -0.86 6.62 -10.85
N ALA A 41 -2.15 6.45 -11.20
CA ALA A 41 -2.95 7.47 -11.87
C ALA A 41 -3.43 8.60 -10.94
N ILE A 42 -3.19 8.48 -9.61
CA ILE A 42 -3.58 9.52 -8.66
C ILE A 42 -2.73 10.77 -8.91
N PRO A 43 -3.36 11.94 -9.11
CA PRO A 43 -2.63 13.19 -9.31
C PRO A 43 -1.72 13.47 -8.10
N PRO A 44 -0.46 13.90 -8.30
CA PRO A 44 0.46 14.20 -7.19
C PRO A 44 -0.02 15.37 -6.31
N ARG A 45 -0.97 16.18 -6.82
CA ARG A 45 -1.65 17.26 -6.09
C ARG A 45 -2.69 16.76 -5.07
N ASP A 46 -3.15 15.52 -5.19
CA ASP A 46 -4.14 14.92 -4.28
C ASP A 46 -3.44 14.35 -3.02
N ALA A 47 -2.84 15.24 -2.24
CA ALA A 47 -2.00 14.88 -1.10
C ALA A 47 -2.77 14.10 -0.03
N LEU A 48 -4.04 14.45 0.22
CA LEU A 48 -4.90 13.77 1.20
C LEU A 48 -5.14 12.31 0.83
N ARG A 49 -5.46 12.02 -0.44
CA ARG A 49 -5.68 10.65 -0.91
C ARG A 49 -4.40 9.83 -0.85
N ILE A 50 -3.27 10.43 -1.22
CA ILE A 50 -1.95 9.78 -1.14
C ILE A 50 -1.61 9.48 0.33
N GLU A 51 -1.80 10.42 1.24
CA GLU A 51 -1.59 10.22 2.68
C GLU A 51 -2.48 9.11 3.25
N PHE A 52 -3.76 9.08 2.90
CA PHE A 52 -4.68 8.03 3.33
C PHE A 52 -4.17 6.65 2.91
N LEU A 53 -3.79 6.49 1.63
CA LEU A 53 -3.23 5.24 1.12
C LEU A 53 -1.90 4.89 1.77
N LEU A 54 -1.07 5.89 2.09
CA LEU A 54 0.20 5.70 2.75
C LEU A 54 0.04 5.21 4.19
N ARG A 55 -0.91 5.79 4.94
CA ARG A 55 -1.28 5.34 6.29
C ARG A 55 -1.84 3.91 6.25
N ARG A 56 -2.72 3.61 5.28
CA ARG A 56 -3.27 2.27 5.08
C ARG A 56 -2.18 1.23 4.76
N GLY A 57 -1.28 1.54 3.83
CA GLY A 57 -0.19 0.64 3.46
C GLY A 57 0.83 0.43 4.59
N ARG A 58 1.09 1.44 5.42
CA ARG A 58 1.91 1.29 6.64
C ARG A 58 1.28 0.32 7.65
N ARG A 59 -0.04 0.38 7.86
CA ARG A 59 -0.75 -0.61 8.70
C ARG A 59 -0.62 -2.02 8.13
N GLN A 60 -0.75 -2.18 6.81
CA GLN A 60 -0.56 -3.48 6.15
C GLN A 60 0.87 -4.00 6.28
N LEU A 61 1.88 -3.12 6.18
CA LEU A 61 3.27 -3.49 6.41
C LEU A 61 3.53 -3.92 7.86
N GLN A 62 2.96 -3.20 8.83
CA GLN A 62 3.05 -3.59 10.24
C GLN A 62 2.41 -4.96 10.48
N GLN A 63 1.24 -5.23 9.90
CA GLN A 63 0.60 -6.54 9.96
C GLN A 63 1.46 -7.62 9.29
N LEU A 64 2.06 -7.32 8.14
CA LEU A 64 2.93 -8.27 7.44
C LEU A 64 4.20 -8.61 8.23
N ARG A 65 4.74 -7.65 8.99
CA ARG A 65 5.92 -7.83 9.85
C ARG A 65 5.57 -8.51 11.18
N ALA A 66 4.48 -8.11 11.81
CA ALA A 66 4.06 -8.62 13.12
C ALA A 66 3.50 -10.05 13.02
N ALA A 67 2.90 -10.38 11.87
CA ALA A 67 2.23 -11.63 11.71
C ALA A 67 3.09 -12.54 10.82
N HIS A 68 3.54 -13.68 11.37
CA HIS A 68 3.87 -14.90 10.61
C HIS A 68 2.62 -15.48 9.90
N THR A 69 1.70 -14.62 9.44
CA THR A 69 0.38 -14.98 8.96
C THR A 69 0.46 -15.12 7.45
N LYS A 70 0.22 -16.35 6.99
CA LYS A 70 0.18 -16.79 5.59
C LYS A 70 -0.82 -16.04 4.70
N ARG A 71 -1.63 -15.12 5.24
CA ARG A 71 -2.57 -14.28 4.49
C ARG A 71 -2.32 -12.82 4.79
N LEU A 72 -2.02 -12.08 3.74
CA LEU A 72 -2.13 -10.63 3.82
C LEU A 72 -3.59 -10.28 3.58
N GLY A 73 -4.20 -9.58 4.54
CA GLY A 73 -5.58 -9.11 4.42
C GLY A 73 -5.77 -8.44 3.06
N ALA A 74 -6.80 -8.87 2.33
CA ALA A 74 -7.01 -8.52 0.93
C ALA A 74 -6.72 -7.03 0.69
N PHE A 75 -5.76 -6.75 -0.19
CA PHE A 75 -5.41 -5.38 -0.56
C PHE A 75 -6.62 -4.57 -1.09
N GLY A 76 -7.69 -5.24 -1.52
CA GLY A 76 -8.97 -4.61 -1.84
C GLY A 76 -10.11 -5.12 -0.96
N ARG A 77 -10.56 -4.29 -0.02
CA ARG A 77 -11.98 -3.97 0.08
C ARG A 77 -12.11 -2.60 0.75
N PRO A 78 -12.32 -1.50 0.00
CA PRO A 78 -12.97 -0.34 0.59
C PRO A 78 -14.36 -0.79 1.08
N GLY A 79 -14.83 -0.17 2.16
CA GLY A 79 -15.90 -0.67 3.02
C GLY A 79 -17.05 -1.38 2.31
N SER A 80 -17.36 -2.58 2.80
CA SER A 80 -18.76 -2.98 2.90
C SER A 80 -19.39 -2.00 3.90
N ALA A 81 -19.96 -0.91 3.40
CA ALA A 81 -20.93 -0.16 4.18
C ALA A 81 -22.11 -1.10 4.47
N PRO A 82 -22.64 -1.15 5.70
CA PRO A 82 -23.91 -1.82 5.93
C PRO A 82 -24.99 -0.99 5.25
N GLU A 83 -25.46 -1.49 4.11
CA GLU A 83 -26.72 -1.08 3.51
C GLU A 83 -27.84 -1.59 4.43
N GLN A 84 -28.53 -0.64 5.09
CA GLN A 84 -29.82 -0.88 5.73
C GLN A 84 -30.91 -0.63 4.67
N PRO A 85 -31.93 -1.49 4.62
CA PRO A 85 -33.23 -1.07 5.15
C PRO A 85 -33.77 -1.97 6.25
#